data_AF-A0AAE3YJ82-F1
#
_entry.id   AF-A0AAE3YJ82-F1
#
_cell.length_a   1.000
_cell.length_b   1.000
_cell.length_c   1.000
_cell.angle_alpha   90.00
_cell.angle_beta   90.00
_cell.angle_gamma   90.00
#
_symmetry.space_group_name_H-M   'P 1'
#
loop_
_entity.id
_entity.type
_entity.pdbx_description
1 polymer ?
#
loop_
_entity_poly.entity_id
_entity_poly.type
_entity_poly.pdbx_seq_one_letter_code
_entity_poly.pdbx_strand_id
1 'polypeptide(L)'
;MSDDVVPPGQAGHPALADPEMRALIDRPGPDALARVAVLAAELVARNTGAGDEPLVAEALAALRQGLADGTPPRPGLPAELEALAAASQARLAEVPGPVEIGPEPSPAERLLARANAARAVAGALDPDPARAAWNVCWRAGQAVGRSFGDQLRLAVLDRCRDRAVRAARDGG
;
A
#
# COMPACT_ATOMS: atom_id res chain seq x y z
N MET A 1 -13.39 -9.08 20.14
CA MET A 1 -12.09 -8.37 20.19
C MET A 1 -11.30 -8.39 18.87
N SER A 2 -11.96 -8.76 17.77
CA SER A 2 -11.58 -8.53 16.36
C SER A 2 -12.64 -7.63 15.66
N ASP A 3 -13.74 -7.34 16.37
CA ASP A 3 -14.97 -6.75 15.83
C ASP A 3 -14.84 -5.27 15.47
N ASP A 4 -13.77 -4.60 15.91
CA ASP A 4 -13.48 -3.21 15.58
C ASP A 4 -12.51 -3.05 14.39
N VAL A 5 -11.76 -4.09 14.01
CA VAL A 5 -10.85 -4.06 12.86
C VAL A 5 -11.50 -4.63 11.60
N VAL A 6 -12.38 -5.62 11.73
CA VAL A 6 -13.12 -6.20 10.60
C VAL A 6 -14.51 -5.56 10.48
N PRO A 7 -14.93 -5.06 9.30
CA PRO A 7 -16.29 -4.56 9.12
C PRO A 7 -17.37 -5.60 9.49
N PRO A 8 -18.51 -5.18 10.05
CA PRO A 8 -19.60 -6.08 10.40
C PRO A 8 -20.02 -6.98 9.23
N GLY A 9 -20.17 -8.28 9.50
CA GLY A 9 -20.55 -9.29 8.50
C GLY A 9 -19.43 -9.74 7.56
N GLN A 10 -18.21 -9.22 7.68
CA GLN A 10 -17.11 -9.53 6.76
C GLN A 10 -16.08 -10.53 7.27
N ALA A 11 -16.19 -11.01 8.52
CA ALA A 11 -15.21 -11.92 9.13
C ALA A 11 -14.97 -13.23 8.35
N GLY A 12 -16.00 -13.73 7.64
CA GLY A 12 -15.90 -14.92 6.79
C GLY A 12 -15.46 -14.65 5.34
N HIS A 13 -15.19 -13.39 4.97
CA HIS A 13 -14.90 -13.05 3.58
C HIS A 13 -13.54 -13.64 3.13
N PRO A 14 -13.46 -14.30 1.95
CA PRO A 14 -12.24 -14.98 1.51
C PRO A 14 -11.03 -14.05 1.33
N ALA A 15 -11.27 -12.76 1.08
CA ALA A 15 -10.18 -11.77 1.03
C ALA A 15 -9.41 -11.64 2.36
N LEU A 16 -10.05 -11.97 3.50
CA LEU A 16 -9.45 -11.94 4.84
C LEU A 16 -8.92 -13.30 5.29
N ALA A 17 -9.00 -14.34 4.44
CA ALA A 17 -8.47 -15.66 4.76
C ALA A 17 -6.94 -15.74 4.64
N ASP A 18 -6.31 -14.73 4.05
CA ASP A 18 -4.86 -14.62 3.95
C ASP A 18 -4.20 -14.70 5.35
N PRO A 19 -3.17 -15.55 5.54
CA PRO A 19 -2.54 -15.73 6.84
C PRO A 19 -1.94 -14.45 7.43
N GLU A 20 -1.39 -13.57 6.60
CA GLU A 20 -0.81 -12.32 7.08
C GLU A 20 -1.89 -11.33 7.53
N MET A 21 -2.99 -11.25 6.77
CA MET A 21 -4.17 -10.48 7.17
C MET A 21 -4.75 -10.99 8.49
N ARG A 22 -4.85 -12.31 8.69
CA ARG A 22 -5.33 -12.89 9.95
C ARG A 22 -4.42 -12.55 11.12
N ALA A 23 -3.11 -12.66 10.94
CA ALA A 23 -2.16 -12.32 11.99
C ALA A 23 -2.28 -10.86 12.44
N LEU A 24 -2.53 -9.93 11.49
CA LEU A 24 -2.76 -8.52 11.79
C LEU A 24 -4.10 -8.25 12.49
N ILE A 25 -5.16 -8.96 12.09
CA ILE A 25 -6.48 -8.86 12.71
C ILE A 25 -6.42 -9.34 14.17
N ASP A 26 -5.70 -10.43 14.43
CA ASP A 26 -5.62 -11.03 15.77
C ASP A 26 -4.75 -10.21 16.73
N ARG A 27 -3.70 -9.55 16.22
CA ARG A 27 -2.75 -8.77 17.05
C ARG A 27 -2.38 -7.41 16.42
N PRO A 28 -3.30 -6.45 16.36
CA PRO A 28 -3.05 -5.11 15.82
C PRO A 28 -2.36 -4.19 16.85
N GLY A 29 -1.13 -4.53 17.25
CA GLY A 29 -0.29 -3.75 18.17
C GLY A 29 0.76 -2.88 17.46
N PRO A 30 1.56 -2.07 18.18
CA PRO A 30 2.57 -1.19 17.58
C PRO A 30 3.55 -1.91 16.64
N ASP A 31 3.97 -3.13 17.00
CA ASP A 31 4.87 -3.96 16.20
C ASP A 31 4.29 -4.38 14.83
N ALA A 32 2.97 -4.25 14.65
CA ALA A 32 2.29 -4.56 13.40
C ALA A 32 2.39 -3.44 12.35
N LEU A 33 2.81 -2.22 12.72
CA LEU A 33 2.80 -1.05 11.83
C LEU A 33 3.67 -1.25 10.58
N ALA A 34 4.88 -1.78 10.74
CA ALA A 34 5.76 -2.07 9.61
C ALA A 34 5.11 -3.09 8.65
N ARG A 35 4.48 -4.14 9.19
CA ARG A 35 3.81 -5.16 8.40
C ARG A 35 2.57 -4.64 7.67
N VAL A 36 1.80 -3.74 8.31
CA VAL A 36 0.70 -3.01 7.67
C VAL A 36 1.22 -2.21 6.48
N ALA A 37 2.34 -1.51 6.64
CA ALA A 37 2.90 -0.69 5.56
C ALA A 37 3.32 -1.54 4.36
N VAL A 38 4.00 -2.65 4.60
CA VAL A 38 4.43 -3.61 3.56
C VAL A 38 3.23 -4.18 2.81
N LEU A 39 2.24 -4.73 3.52
CA LEU A 39 1.06 -5.33 2.89
C LEU A 39 0.23 -4.33 2.09
N ALA A 40 0.10 -3.09 2.57
CA ALA A 40 -0.58 -2.03 1.84
C ALA A 40 0.19 -1.66 0.55
N ALA A 41 1.52 -1.58 0.61
CA ALA A 41 2.36 -1.31 -0.56
C ALA A 41 2.24 -2.43 -1.62
N GLU A 42 2.27 -3.69 -1.21
CA GLU A 42 2.10 -4.85 -2.10
C GLU A 42 0.71 -4.90 -2.71
N LEU A 43 -0.33 -4.62 -1.93
CA LEU A 43 -1.71 -4.53 -2.38
C LEU A 43 -1.84 -3.45 -3.46
N VAL A 44 -1.24 -2.28 -3.24
CA VAL A 44 -1.22 -1.19 -4.23
C VAL A 44 -0.50 -1.60 -5.51
N ALA A 45 0.72 -2.13 -5.40
CA ALA A 45 1.53 -2.49 -6.56
C ALA A 45 0.85 -3.59 -7.41
N ARG A 46 0.20 -4.56 -6.76
CA ARG A 46 -0.59 -5.59 -7.44
C ARG A 46 -1.81 -4.98 -8.15
N ASN A 47 -2.57 -4.12 -7.47
CA ASN A 47 -3.82 -3.58 -8.00
C ASN A 47 -3.62 -2.56 -9.13
N THR A 48 -2.45 -1.93 -9.15
CA THR A 48 -2.03 -1.00 -10.22
C THR A 48 -1.32 -1.72 -11.37
N GLY A 49 -1.00 -3.02 -11.22
CA GLY A 49 -0.15 -3.75 -12.17
C GLY A 49 1.28 -3.20 -12.25
N ALA A 50 1.69 -2.32 -11.33
CA ALA A 50 3.00 -1.69 -11.31
C ALA A 50 4.04 -2.53 -10.57
N GLY A 51 3.69 -3.74 -10.10
CA GLY A 51 4.62 -4.64 -9.42
C GLY A 51 5.84 -5.05 -10.27
N ASP A 52 5.69 -5.04 -11.59
CA ASP A 52 6.78 -5.36 -12.54
C ASP A 52 7.62 -4.14 -12.94
N GLU A 53 7.25 -2.94 -12.47
CA GLU A 53 8.08 -1.74 -12.65
C GLU A 53 9.38 -1.91 -11.85
N PRO A 54 10.58 -1.87 -12.47
CA PRO A 54 11.83 -2.24 -11.80
C PRO A 54 12.07 -1.53 -10.46
N LEU A 55 11.80 -0.21 -10.41
CA LEU A 55 12.01 0.58 -9.20
C LEU A 55 10.98 0.25 -8.09
N VAL A 56 9.75 -0.07 -8.48
CA VAL A 56 8.71 -0.51 -7.54
C VAL A 56 9.04 -1.91 -7.01
N ALA A 57 9.45 -2.83 -7.88
CA ALA A 57 9.87 -4.17 -7.52
C ALA A 57 11.06 -4.16 -6.55
N GLU A 58 12.07 -3.34 -6.83
CA GLU A 58 13.22 -3.11 -5.96
C GLU A 58 12.77 -2.60 -4.58
N ALA A 59 11.88 -1.62 -4.53
CA ALA A 59 11.39 -1.06 -3.29
C ALA A 59 10.55 -2.04 -2.47
N LEU A 60 9.71 -2.85 -3.10
CA LEU A 60 8.99 -3.93 -2.43
C LEU A 60 9.94 -4.98 -1.86
N ALA A 61 11.01 -5.32 -2.58
CA ALA A 61 12.04 -6.22 -2.06
C ALA A 61 12.75 -5.63 -0.83
N ALA A 62 13.10 -4.34 -0.89
CA ALA A 62 13.72 -3.64 0.25
C ALA A 62 12.78 -3.58 1.47
N LEU A 63 11.48 -3.34 1.25
CA LEU A 63 10.46 -3.36 2.30
C LEU A 63 10.37 -4.73 3.00
N ARG A 64 10.36 -5.82 2.22
CA ARG A 64 10.34 -7.19 2.75
C ARG A 64 11.60 -7.52 3.52
N GLN A 65 12.76 -7.13 3.00
CA GLN A 65 14.04 -7.36 3.66
C GLN A 65 14.10 -6.58 4.98
N GLY A 66 13.74 -5.29 4.98
CA GLY A 66 13.67 -4.48 6.19
C GLY A 66 12.71 -5.03 7.25
N LEU A 67 11.58 -5.62 6.84
CA LEU A 67 10.68 -6.31 7.76
C LEU A 67 11.29 -7.59 8.35
N ALA A 68 12.12 -8.31 7.58
CA ALA A 68 12.70 -9.58 7.99
C ALA A 68 13.94 -9.44 8.89
N ASP A 69 14.85 -8.51 8.57
CA ASP A 69 16.15 -8.41 9.23
C ASP A 69 16.55 -6.97 9.65
N GLY A 70 15.66 -6.00 9.44
CA GLY A 70 15.92 -4.60 9.78
C GLY A 70 16.86 -3.88 8.81
N THR A 71 17.22 -4.48 7.67
CA THR A 71 18.04 -3.82 6.66
C THR A 71 17.32 -2.59 6.11
N PRO A 72 17.92 -1.38 6.19
CA PRO A 72 17.31 -0.20 5.62
C PRO A 72 17.32 -0.26 4.09
N PRO A 73 16.32 0.34 3.42
CA PRO A 73 16.39 0.52 1.97
C PRO A 73 17.61 1.35 1.59
N ARG A 74 18.10 1.16 0.35
CA ARG A 74 19.23 1.95 -0.13
C ARG A 74 18.93 3.47 -0.06
N PRO A 75 19.92 4.31 0.24
CA PRO A 75 19.74 5.76 0.22
C PRO A 75 19.22 6.23 -1.14
N GLY A 76 18.31 7.21 -1.13
CA GLY A 76 17.76 7.82 -2.34
C GLY A 76 16.58 7.08 -2.98
N LEU A 77 16.32 5.83 -2.63
CA LEU A 77 15.21 5.04 -3.22
C LEU A 77 13.83 5.71 -3.09
N PRO A 78 13.44 6.30 -1.93
CA PRO A 78 12.18 7.04 -1.83
C PRO A 78 12.12 8.25 -2.79
N ALA A 79 13.23 8.97 -2.96
CA ALA A 79 13.29 10.13 -3.84
C ALA A 79 13.19 9.74 -5.32
N GLU A 80 13.81 8.62 -5.71
CA GLU A 80 13.70 8.07 -7.07
C GLU A 80 12.27 7.64 -7.39
N LEU A 81 11.55 7.04 -6.43
CA LEU A 81 10.13 6.69 -6.60
C LEU A 81 9.24 7.94 -6.74
N GLU A 82 9.49 8.99 -5.96
CA GLU A 82 8.77 10.26 -6.12
C GLU A 82 9.08 10.92 -7.48
N ALA A 83 10.33 10.84 -7.95
CA ALA A 83 10.70 11.31 -9.29
C ALA A 83 9.99 10.49 -10.40
N LEU A 84 9.92 9.17 -10.25
CA LEU A 84 9.18 8.28 -11.15
C LEU A 84 7.69 8.65 -11.20
N ALA A 85 7.10 8.94 -10.04
CA ALA A 85 5.71 9.35 -9.96
C ALA A 85 5.46 10.71 -10.62
N ALA A 86 6.34 11.68 -10.37
CA ALA A 86 6.26 13.00 -10.99
C ALA A 86 6.40 12.92 -12.51
N ALA A 87 7.35 12.14 -13.02
CA ALA A 87 7.55 11.93 -14.44
C ALA A 87 6.33 11.25 -15.09
N SER A 88 5.75 10.24 -14.43
CA SER A 88 4.54 9.56 -14.91
C SER A 88 3.34 10.50 -14.95
N GLN A 89 3.19 11.36 -13.95
CA GLN A 89 2.15 12.39 -13.89
C GLN A 89 2.33 13.46 -14.98
N ALA A 90 3.56 13.91 -15.24
CA ALA A 90 3.84 14.89 -16.28
C ALA A 90 3.47 14.36 -17.66
N ARG A 91 3.84 13.10 -17.96
CA ARG A 91 3.49 12.42 -19.21
C ARG A 91 1.98 12.23 -19.39
N LEU A 92 1.21 12.15 -18.30
CA LEU A 92 -0.25 12.05 -18.39
C LEU A 92 -0.87 13.29 -19.06
N ALA A 93 -0.31 14.49 -18.82
CA ALA A 93 -0.77 15.72 -19.44
C ALA A 93 -0.50 15.78 -20.95
N GLU A 94 0.39 14.93 -21.45
CA GLU A 94 0.77 14.83 -22.87
C GLU A 94 -0.08 13.80 -23.63
N VAL A 95 -0.92 13.00 -22.94
CA VAL A 95 -1.77 12.00 -23.59
C VAL A 95 -2.99 12.69 -24.22
N PRO A 96 -3.11 12.73 -25.56
CA PRO A 96 -4.25 13.37 -26.22
C PRO A 96 -5.46 12.44 -26.27
N GLY A 97 -6.65 13.03 -26.20
CA GLY A 97 -7.93 12.38 -26.53
C GLY A 97 -8.68 11.78 -25.33
N PRO A 98 -9.98 11.48 -25.51
CA PRO A 98 -10.78 10.86 -24.46
C PRO A 98 -10.26 9.46 -24.15
N VAL A 99 -10.33 9.07 -22.87
CA VAL A 99 -10.00 7.71 -22.43
C VAL A 99 -10.99 6.75 -23.08
N GLU A 100 -10.53 5.99 -24.08
CA GLU A 100 -11.32 4.90 -24.66
C GLU A 100 -11.46 3.79 -23.63
N ILE A 101 -12.72 3.42 -23.33
CA ILE A 101 -13.01 2.34 -22.41
C ILE A 101 -12.83 1.02 -23.17
N GLY A 102 -11.67 0.39 -22.99
CA GLY A 102 -11.33 -0.91 -23.55
C GLY A 102 -11.08 -1.96 -22.46
N PRO A 103 -10.90 -3.24 -22.84
CA PRO A 103 -10.54 -4.32 -21.91
C PRO A 103 -9.10 -4.17 -21.37
N GLU A 104 -8.24 -3.52 -22.14
CA GLU A 104 -6.87 -3.21 -21.74
C GLU A 104 -6.79 -1.79 -21.18
N PRO A 105 -6.00 -1.55 -20.11
CA PRO A 105 -5.84 -0.21 -19.57
C PRO A 105 -5.27 0.72 -20.65
N SER A 106 -5.82 1.92 -20.75
CA SER A 106 -5.32 2.97 -21.63
C SER A 106 -3.90 3.42 -21.21
N PRO A 107 -3.16 4.10 -22.10
CA PRO A 107 -1.88 4.72 -21.72
C PRO A 107 -2.00 5.66 -20.52
N ALA A 108 -3.09 6.42 -20.43
CA ALA A 108 -3.38 7.32 -19.32
C ALA A 108 -3.57 6.55 -18.00
N GLU A 109 -4.33 5.46 -18.02
CA GLU A 109 -4.53 4.61 -16.85
C GLU A 109 -3.23 3.96 -16.38
N ARG A 110 -2.38 3.48 -17.30
CA ARG A 110 -1.06 2.93 -16.95
C ARG A 110 -0.15 3.98 -16.30
N LEU A 111 -0.12 5.20 -16.81
CA LEU A 111 0.67 6.29 -16.24
C LEU A 111 0.17 6.68 -14.84
N LEU A 112 -1.15 6.78 -14.66
CA LEU A 112 -1.75 7.05 -13.36
C LEU A 112 -1.47 5.93 -12.36
N ALA A 113 -1.64 4.68 -12.78
CA ALA A 113 -1.36 3.49 -11.98
C ALA A 113 0.12 3.48 -11.51
N ARG A 114 1.06 3.73 -12.43
CA ARG A 114 2.49 3.85 -12.12
C ARG A 114 2.78 4.98 -11.14
N ALA A 115 2.19 6.17 -11.35
CA ALA A 115 2.39 7.32 -10.47
C ALA A 115 1.88 7.06 -9.04
N ASN A 116 0.71 6.44 -8.93
CA ASN A 116 0.10 6.11 -7.64
C ASN A 116 0.87 5.02 -6.91
N ALA A 117 1.29 3.97 -7.62
CA ALA A 117 2.10 2.90 -7.05
C ALA A 117 3.44 3.43 -6.51
N ALA A 118 4.17 4.21 -7.31
CA ALA A 118 5.46 4.75 -6.91
C ALA A 118 5.35 5.64 -5.66
N ARG A 119 4.34 6.51 -5.58
CA ARG A 119 4.07 7.35 -4.39
C ARG A 119 3.70 6.54 -3.16
N ALA A 120 2.85 5.53 -3.31
CA ALA A 120 2.42 4.69 -2.19
C ALA A 120 3.61 3.91 -1.62
N VAL A 121 4.42 3.30 -2.49
CA VAL A 121 5.60 2.54 -2.10
C VAL A 121 6.69 3.45 -1.52
N ALA A 122 6.87 4.66 -2.06
CA ALA A 122 7.75 5.66 -1.46
C ALA A 122 7.33 6.01 -0.03
N GLY A 123 6.02 6.21 0.18
CA GLY A 123 5.46 6.47 1.50
C GLY A 123 5.67 5.33 2.49
N ALA A 124 5.66 4.08 2.03
CA ALA A 124 5.91 2.90 2.87
C ALA A 124 7.37 2.75 3.32
N LEU A 125 8.32 3.41 2.64
CA LEU A 125 9.75 3.39 2.99
C LEU A 125 10.13 4.42 4.07
N ASP A 126 9.16 5.11 4.68
CA ASP A 126 9.42 6.02 5.80
C ASP A 126 10.07 5.22 6.96
N PRO A 127 11.19 5.70 7.55
CA PRO A 127 11.84 5.01 8.66
C PRO A 127 10.99 4.94 9.93
N ASP A 128 9.98 5.81 10.08
CA ASP A 128 8.99 5.75 11.16
C ASP A 128 7.83 4.83 10.73
N PRO A 129 7.63 3.65 11.38
CA PRO A 129 6.58 2.70 10.99
C PRO A 129 5.16 3.28 11.05
N ALA A 130 4.90 4.23 11.95
CA ALA A 130 3.58 4.86 12.05
C ALA A 130 3.33 5.78 10.86
N ARG A 131 4.35 6.56 10.47
CA ARG A 131 4.29 7.39 9.25
C ARG A 131 4.22 6.55 7.99
N ALA A 132 5.01 5.48 7.91
CA ALA A 132 4.99 4.54 6.79
C ALA A 132 3.59 3.99 6.55
N ALA A 133 2.98 3.41 7.60
CA ALA A 133 1.64 2.85 7.56
C ALA A 133 0.57 3.91 7.22
N TRP A 134 0.69 5.12 7.77
CA TRP A 134 -0.21 6.23 7.44
C TRP A 134 -0.12 6.63 5.97
N ASN A 135 1.10 6.93 5.51
CA ASN A 135 1.37 7.44 4.16
C ASN A 135 0.88 6.46 3.09
N VAL A 136 1.19 5.17 3.25
CA VAL A 136 0.79 4.16 2.27
C VAL A 136 -0.72 3.90 2.31
N CYS A 137 -1.37 3.79 3.47
CA CYS A 137 -2.82 3.53 3.53
C CYS A 137 -3.62 4.69 2.94
N TRP A 138 -3.22 5.94 3.24
CA TRP A 138 -3.84 7.13 2.65
C TRP A 138 -3.74 7.13 1.12
N ARG A 139 -2.54 6.82 0.59
CA ARG A 139 -2.29 6.77 -0.86
C ARG A 139 -2.92 5.54 -1.53
N ALA A 140 -3.03 4.42 -0.81
CA ALA A 140 -3.62 3.20 -1.33
C ALA A 140 -5.10 3.37 -1.69
N GLY A 141 -5.85 4.18 -0.93
CA GLY A 141 -7.22 4.56 -1.29
C GLY A 141 -7.35 5.23 -2.67
N GLN A 142 -6.28 5.85 -3.18
CA GLN A 142 -6.22 6.47 -4.52
C GLN A 142 -5.75 5.49 -5.61
N ALA A 143 -5.17 4.35 -5.23
CA ALA A 143 -4.47 3.43 -6.13
C ALA A 143 -5.17 2.08 -6.30
N VAL A 144 -6.02 1.68 -5.35
CA VAL A 144 -6.65 0.36 -5.36
C VAL A 144 -7.92 0.35 -6.19
N GLY A 145 -7.98 -0.60 -7.13
CA GLY A 145 -9.09 -0.80 -8.06
C GLY A 145 -10.42 -1.18 -7.39
N ARG A 146 -11.47 -1.31 -8.22
CA ARG A 146 -12.89 -1.46 -7.81
C ARG A 146 -13.24 -2.81 -7.14
N SER A 147 -12.25 -3.66 -6.85
CA SER A 147 -12.44 -4.98 -6.26
C SER A 147 -12.86 -4.85 -4.80
N PHE A 148 -14.03 -5.39 -4.45
CA PHE A 148 -14.52 -5.37 -3.07
C PHE A 148 -13.52 -6.02 -2.09
N GLY A 149 -12.88 -7.12 -2.50
CA GLY A 149 -11.92 -7.83 -1.66
C GLY A 149 -10.69 -6.99 -1.31
N ASP A 150 -10.18 -6.21 -2.25
CA ASP A 150 -9.02 -5.35 -2.00
C ASP A 150 -9.39 -4.08 -1.23
N GLN A 151 -10.57 -3.51 -1.49
CA GLN A 151 -11.13 -2.44 -0.66
C GLN A 151 -11.32 -2.89 0.79
N LEU A 152 -11.81 -4.12 0.99
CA LEU A 152 -11.97 -4.71 2.31
C LEU A 152 -10.62 -4.90 3.01
N ARG A 153 -9.60 -5.43 2.32
CA ARG A 153 -8.25 -5.57 2.89
C ARG A 153 -7.66 -4.24 3.31
N LEU A 154 -7.76 -3.21 2.46
CA LEU A 154 -7.31 -1.86 2.81
C LEU A 154 -8.04 -1.31 4.04
N ALA A 155 -9.36 -1.46 4.09
CA ALA A 155 -10.14 -0.99 5.22
C ALA A 155 -9.74 -1.70 6.52
N VAL A 156 -9.38 -2.99 6.47
CA VAL A 156 -8.85 -3.70 7.64
C VAL A 156 -7.46 -3.19 8.01
N LEU A 157 -6.55 -3.02 7.04
CA LEU A 157 -5.21 -2.49 7.28
C LEU A 157 -5.24 -1.09 7.90
N ASP A 158 -6.14 -0.23 7.44
CA ASP A 158 -6.37 1.11 7.97
C ASP A 158 -6.81 1.09 9.45
N ARG A 159 -7.74 0.18 9.79
CA ARG A 159 -8.17 -0.01 11.19
C ARG A 159 -7.11 -0.66 12.07
N CYS A 160 -6.33 -1.60 11.54
CA CYS A 160 -5.18 -2.18 12.23
C CYS A 160 -4.13 -1.10 12.56
N ARG A 161 -3.83 -0.21 11.61
CA ARG A 161 -2.96 0.97 11.85
C ARG A 161 -3.51 1.81 13.00
N ASP A 162 -4.78 2.22 12.92
CA ASP A 162 -5.36 3.10 13.93
C ASP A 162 -5.33 2.51 15.33
N ARG A 163 -5.59 1.20 15.43
CA ARG A 163 -5.50 0.48 16.70
C ARG A 163 -4.08 0.37 17.21
N ALA A 164 -3.11 0.07 16.35
CA ALA A 164 -1.71 0.03 16.69
C ALA A 164 -1.18 1.40 17.19
N VAL A 165 -1.57 2.49 16.52
CA VAL A 165 -1.23 3.87 16.92
C VAL A 165 -1.86 4.23 18.27
N ARG A 166 -3.12 3.87 18.52
CA ARG A 166 -3.76 4.08 19.84
C ARG A 166 -3.04 3.29 20.93
N ALA A 167 -2.76 2.01 20.70
CA ALA A 167 -2.04 1.18 21.66
C ALA A 167 -0.63 1.73 22.00
N ALA A 168 0.07 2.31 21.01
CA ALA A 168 1.36 2.96 21.24
C ALA A 168 1.27 4.23 22.12
N ARG A 169 0.12 4.93 22.09
CA ARG A 169 -0.12 6.13 22.91
C ARG A 169 -0.56 5.79 24.33
N ASP A 170 -1.34 4.72 24.49
CA ASP A 170 -1.91 4.32 25.78
C ASP A 170 -0.94 3.48 26.64
N GLY A 171 0.13 2.96 26.03
CA GLY A 171 1.15 2.11 26.68
C GLY A 171 2.48 2.80 27.02
N GLY A 172 2.56 4.13 26.89
CA GLY A 172 3.71 4.96 27.30
C GLY A 172 3.41 5.78 28.54
#